data_AF-A0A6J5DW58-F1
#
_entry.id   AF-A0A6J5DW58-F1
#
_cell.length_a   1.000
_cell.length_b   1.000
_cell.length_c   1.000
_cell.angle_alpha   90.00
_cell.angle_beta   90.00
_cell.angle_gamma   90.00
#
_symmetry.space_group_name_H-M   'P 1'
#
loop_
_entity.id
_entity.type
_entity.pdbx_description
1 polymer ?
#
loop_
_entity_poly.entity_id
_entity_poly.type
_entity_poly.pdbx_seq_one_letter_code
_entity_poly.pdbx_strand_id
1 'polypeptide(L)' 'MTHRCLWPGCERNVSASMWGCRTHWFALPARLRSRIGHAYRDGVDVGEHPTRRWREAHADALAWIAQHEEELHGRY' A
#
# COMPACT_ATOMS: atom_id res chain seq x y z
N MET A 1 -15.21 8.27 2.64
CA MET A 1 -15.16 7.03 1.82
C MET A 1 -14.13 6.09 2.42
N THR A 2 -14.48 4.82 2.58
CA THR A 2 -13.58 3.75 3.02
C THR A 2 -13.33 2.80 1.85
N HIS A 3 -12.16 2.18 1.81
CA HIS A 3 -11.82 1.13 0.85
C HIS A 3 -11.27 -0.08 1.58
N ARG A 4 -11.27 -1.23 0.90
CA ARG A 4 -10.62 -2.43 1.41
C ARG A 4 -9.12 -2.24 1.43
N CYS A 5 -8.46 -2.80 2.44
CA CYS A 5 -7.01 -2.83 2.50
C CYS A 5 -6.44 -3.34 1.17
N LEU A 6 -5.46 -2.62 0.62
CA LEU A 6 -4.83 -2.97 -0.65
C LEU A 6 -3.86 -4.17 -0.53
N TRP A 7 -3.81 -4.79 0.64
CA TRP A 7 -3.00 -5.98 0.87
C TRP A 7 -3.77 -7.21 0.39
N PRO A 8 -3.17 -8.08 -0.44
CA PRO A 8 -3.84 -9.26 -0.97
C PRO A 8 -4.25 -10.20 0.17
N GLY A 9 -5.53 -10.59 0.23
CA GLY A 9 -6.06 -11.44 1.30
C GLY A 9 -6.50 -10.70 2.57
N CYS A 10 -6.42 -9.37 2.62
CA CYS A 10 -6.93 -8.59 3.74
C CYS A 10 -8.32 -7.99 3.45
N GLU A 11 -9.33 -8.38 4.23
CA GLU A 11 -10.70 -7.88 4.08
C GLU A 11 -11.02 -6.65 4.95
N ARG A 12 -10.03 -6.10 5.67
CA ARG A 12 -10.23 -4.98 6.57
C ARG A 12 -10.52 -3.69 5.79
N ASN A 13 -11.58 -2.98 6.16
CA ASN A 13 -11.88 -1.66 5.62
C ASN A 13 -11.03 -0.58 6.29
N VAL A 14 -10.48 0.33 5.49
CA VAL A 14 -9.64 1.44 5.90
C VAL A 14 -10.13 2.75 5.29
N SER A 15 -9.76 3.87 5.88
CA SER A 15 -10.11 5.20 5.37
C SER A 15 -9.35 5.50 4.07
N ALA A 16 -9.92 6.32 3.17
CA ALA A 16 -9.28 6.75 1.92
C ALA A 16 -7.85 7.31 2.09
N SER A 17 -7.56 7.96 3.22
CA SER A 17 -6.22 8.49 3.53
C SER A 17 -5.17 7.42 3.88
N MET A 18 -5.58 6.17 4.09
CA MET A 18 -4.69 5.06 4.43
C MET A 18 -4.58 4.12 3.24
N TRP A 19 -3.36 3.77 2.84
CA TRP A 19 -3.16 2.77 1.78
C TRP A 19 -3.65 1.38 2.20
N GLY A 20 -3.39 0.98 3.45
CA GLY A 20 -3.79 -0.32 4.01
C GLY A 20 -3.98 -0.24 5.51
N CYS A 21 -4.33 -1.36 6.15
CA CYS A 21 -4.51 -1.39 7.59
C CYS A 21 -3.18 -1.14 8.30
N ARG A 22 -3.24 -0.68 9.55
CA ARG A 22 -2.03 -0.32 10.32
C ARG A 22 -1.00 -1.45 10.33
N THR A 23 -1.42 -2.69 10.54
CA THR A 23 -0.55 -3.88 10.54
C THR A 23 0.20 -4.05 9.22
N HIS A 24 -0.51 -4.07 8.09
CA HIS A 24 0.08 -4.23 6.76
C HIS A 24 0.90 -3.03 6.32
N TRP A 25 0.50 -1.83 6.72
CA TRP A 25 1.30 -0.64 6.51
C TRP A 25 2.66 -0.75 7.20
N PHE A 26 2.71 -1.15 8.47
CA PHE A 26 3.97 -1.30 9.20
C PHE A 26 4.76 -2.55 8.80
N ALA A 27 4.13 -3.56 8.19
CA ALA A 27 4.82 -4.70 7.58
C ALA A 27 5.63 -4.27 6.33
N LEU A 28 5.18 -3.23 5.61
CA LEU A 28 5.91 -2.73 4.45
C LEU A 28 7.23 -2.05 4.85
N PRO A 29 8.32 -2.28 4.07
CA PRO A 29 9.58 -1.57 4.19
C PRO A 29 9.38 -0.06 4.15
N ALA A 30 10.17 0.67 4.94
CA ALA A 30 10.11 2.13 5.01
C ALA A 30 10.24 2.80 3.63
N ARG A 31 11.07 2.24 2.74
CA ARG A 31 11.25 2.72 1.36
C ARG A 31 9.93 2.72 0.56
N LEU A 32 9.13 1.66 0.67
CA LEU A 32 7.87 1.51 -0.06
C LEU A 32 6.78 2.40 0.55
N ARG A 33 6.71 2.45 1.89
CA ARG A 33 5.81 3.38 2.58
C ARG A 33 6.03 4.83 2.16
N SER A 34 7.29 5.28 2.12
CA SER A 34 7.64 6.63 1.69
C SER A 34 7.27 6.87 0.22
N ARG A 35 7.50 5.88 -0.66
CA ARG A 35 7.15 5.98 -2.09
C ARG A 35 5.64 6.12 -2.31
N ILE A 36 4.83 5.30 -1.64
CA ILE A 36 3.37 5.38 -1.69
C ILE A 36 2.89 6.72 -1.12
N GLY A 37 3.41 7.14 0.04
CA GLY A 37 3.02 8.40 0.67
C GLY A 37 3.41 9.63 -0.14
N HIS A 38 4.50 9.57 -0.92
CA HIS A 38 4.86 10.62 -1.87
C HIS A 38 3.91 10.62 -3.07
N ALA A 39 3.65 9.47 -3.68
CA ALA A 39 2.75 9.37 -4.82
C ALA A 39 1.30 9.76 -4.47
N TYR A 40 0.88 9.48 -3.24
CA TYR A 40 -0.41 9.93 -2.70
C TYR A 40 -0.45 11.43 -2.43
N ARG A 41 0.64 12.06 -1.99
CA ARG A 41 0.62 13.53 -1.85
C ARG A 41 0.64 14.23 -3.21
N ASP A 42 1.43 13.70 -4.13
CA ASP A 42 1.58 14.20 -5.50
C ASP A 42 0.24 14.20 -6.24
N GLY A 43 -0.53 13.11 -6.19
CA GLY A 43 -1.84 13.08 -6.84
C GLY A 43 -2.91 13.95 -6.16
N VAL A 44 -2.83 14.14 -4.84
CA VAL A 44 -3.77 15.00 -4.10
C VAL A 44 -3.52 16.44 -4.49
N ASP A 45 -2.26 16.84 -4.63
CA ASP A 45 -1.84 18.18 -5.04
C ASP A 45 -2.31 18.51 -6.47
N VAL A 46 -2.18 17.57 -7.41
CA VAL A 46 -2.66 17.75 -8.80
C VAL A 46 -4.17 17.51 -8.97
N GLY A 47 -4.88 17.09 -7.91
CA GLY A 47 -6.31 16.77 -7.96
C GLY A 47 -6.67 15.53 -8.79
N GLU A 48 -5.67 14.78 -9.26
CA GLU A 48 -5.83 13.58 -10.07
C GLU A 48 -5.37 12.38 -9.25
N HIS A 49 -6.32 11.61 -8.74
CA HIS A 49 -6.03 10.35 -8.06
C HIS A 49 -6.95 9.23 -8.52
N PRO A 50 -6.40 8.02 -8.82
CA PRO A 50 -4.99 7.61 -8.69
C PRO A 50 -4.09 7.98 -9.89
N THR A 51 -2.96 8.66 -9.62
CA THR A 51 -1.93 8.94 -10.64
C THR A 51 -1.20 7.68 -11.11
N ARG A 52 -0.47 7.80 -12.23
CA ARG A 52 0.45 6.75 -12.69
C ARG A 52 1.49 6.38 -11.63
N ARG A 53 2.11 7.37 -10.97
CA ARG A 53 3.09 7.12 -9.89
C ARG A 53 2.49 6.35 -8.72
N TRP A 54 1.22 6.61 -8.38
CA TRP A 54 0.54 5.86 -7.33
C TRP A 54 0.32 4.41 -7.74
N ARG A 55 -0.10 4.16 -8.99
CA ARG A 55 -0.25 2.80 -9.53
C ARG A 55 1.08 2.04 -9.56
N GLU A 56 2.16 2.69 -9.97
CA GLU A 56 3.51 2.11 -9.94
C GLU A 56 3.96 1.78 -8.50
N ALA A 57 3.78 2.70 -7.55
CA ALA A 57 4.12 2.46 -6.15
C ALA A 57 3.26 1.34 -5.52
N HIS A 58 2.00 1.24 -5.92
CA HIS A 58 1.12 0.14 -5.53
C HIS A 58 1.60 -1.20 -6.11
N ALA A 59 1.97 -1.25 -7.39
CA ALA A 59 2.50 -2.43 -8.04
C ALA A 59 3.82 -2.90 -7.38
N ASP A 60 4.72 -1.97 -7.04
CA ASP A 60 5.97 -2.26 -6.31
C ASP A 60 5.67 -2.89 -4.94
N ALA A 61 4.65 -2.39 -4.23
CA ALA A 61 4.25 -2.94 -2.95
C ALA A 61 3.71 -4.35 -3.09
N LEU A 62 2.85 -4.61 -4.08
CA LEU A 62 2.33 -5.94 -4.36
C LEU A 62 3.44 -6.92 -4.78
N ALA A 63 4.39 -6.49 -5.61
CA ALA A 63 5.52 -7.30 -6.01
C ALA A 63 6.43 -7.65 -4.81
N TRP A 64 6.64 -6.71 -3.89
CA TRP A 64 7.39 -6.98 -2.66
C TRP A 64 6.65 -7.96 -1.76
N ILE A 65 5.34 -7.80 -1.58
CA ILE A 65 4.50 -8.71 -0.80
C ILE A 65 4.59 -10.12 -1.38
N ALA A 66 4.40 -10.29 -2.69
CA ALA A 66 4.49 -11.60 -3.34
C ALA A 66 5.86 -12.27 -3.14
N GLN A 67 6.95 -11.50 -3.13
CA GLN A 67 8.30 -12.02 -2.88
C GLN A 67 8.57 -12.38 -1.41
N HIS A 68 7.86 -11.75 -0.47
CA HIS A 68 8.10 -11.91 0.97
C HIS A 68 6.92 -12.62 1.68
N GLU A 69 5.91 -13.08 0.93
CA GLU A 69 4.74 -13.75 1.48
C GLU A 69 5.14 -15.05 2.20
N GLU A 70 6.09 -15.81 1.65
CA GLU A 70 6.66 -17.00 2.31
C GLU A 70 7.41 -16.67 3.62
N GLU A 71 8.15 -15.56 3.68
CA GLU A 71 8.85 -15.13 4.91
C GLU A 71 7.87 -14.63 5.97
N LEU A 72 6.77 -13.98 5.54
CA LEU A 72 5.73 -13.46 6.41
C LEU A 72 4.79 -14.57 6.94
N HIS A 73 4.53 -15.62 6.15
CA HIS A 73 3.69 -16.77 6.53
C HIS A 73 4.47 -17.95 7.14
N GLY A 74 5.77 -18.09 6.88
CA GLY A 74 6.62 -19.17 7.40
C GLY A 74 7.11 -18.99 8.85
N ARG A 75 6.60 -17.98 9.56
CA ARG A 75 7.02 -17.64 10.93
C ARG A 75 6.08 -18.17 12.02
N TYR A 76 5.27 -19.20 11.73
CA TYR A 76 4.34 -19.80 12.69
C TYR A 76 4.72 -21.23 13.06
#